data_AF-A0A8S2F829-F1
#
_entry.id   AF-A0A8S2F829-F1
#
_cell.length_a   1.000
_cell.length_b   1.000
_cell.length_c   1.000
_cell.angle_alpha   90.00
_cell.angle_beta   90.00
_cell.angle_gamma   90.00
#
_symmetry.space_group_name_H-M   'P 1'
#
loop_
_entity.id
_entity.type
_entity.pdbx_description
1 polymer ?
#
loop_
_entity_poly.entity_id
_entity_poly.type
_entity_poly.pdbx_seq_one_letter_code
_entity_poly.pdbx_strand_id
1 'polypeptide(L)'
;MISSNNAILGQLTGYNGLGMGSLVFNWKTLTQDLGSPVLVPRWAVNNLLIGFVIFICLLIPAVYYSNVWNFQRMPIATSLFFKPNGDILTRDLKGIILNSNITAADITFDCTTVVTYYLVLGCFVALVVHTILYHGTDLLQQFRTSLEKRENDIHCTLMSKYHEAPEWWYISVFVIAFVLSVLSCYYGHFMPWYYLFIVVPFAILTILPTGIVEAKTSIPMSTLIAAQMLGAAIFDGNLIPTYTFMIYGYQLSVESKSLIRNIKFGHFMKISARTLFATQLLVTIISIIIKYSVTSHLLKTVKNLCDHTGPWACSRFDVQSIVIATVGKQEKKRLW
;
A
#
# COMPACT_ATOMS: atom_id res chain seq x y z
N MET A 1 16.56 27.31 6.18
CA MET A 1 16.67 28.63 5.52
C MET A 1 17.26 28.42 4.14
N ILE A 2 16.45 28.50 3.09
CA ILE A 2 16.93 28.53 1.70
C ILE A 2 16.25 29.75 1.08
N SER A 3 17.05 30.64 0.51
CA SER A 3 16.60 31.91 -0.06
C SER A 3 15.50 31.71 -1.08
N SER A 4 14.43 32.51 -0.99
CA SER A 4 13.25 32.50 -1.87
C SER A 4 13.53 32.86 -3.33
N ASN A 5 14.78 33.21 -3.69
CA ASN A 5 15.10 33.78 -5.00
C ASN A 5 15.42 32.75 -6.09
N ASN A 6 15.64 31.48 -5.75
CA ASN A 6 15.90 30.43 -6.74
C ASN A 6 14.78 29.38 -6.74
N ALA A 7 13.82 29.53 -7.67
CA ALA A 7 12.71 28.58 -7.84
C ALA A 7 13.18 27.14 -8.06
N ILE A 8 14.26 26.95 -8.83
CA ILE A 8 14.88 25.64 -9.09
C ILE A 8 15.42 25.04 -7.78
N LEU A 9 16.15 25.84 -6.98
CA LEU A 9 16.70 25.36 -5.72
C LEU A 9 15.58 25.02 -4.72
N GLY A 10 14.52 25.84 -4.68
CA GLY A 10 13.33 25.56 -3.86
C GLY A 10 12.59 24.29 -4.27
N GLN A 11 12.52 23.98 -5.57
CA GLN A 11 11.92 22.74 -6.10
C GLN A 11 12.75 21.50 -5.77
N LEU A 12 14.07 21.62 -5.72
CA LEU A 12 14.95 20.48 -5.43
C LEU A 12 15.11 20.23 -3.91
N THR A 13 15.18 21.29 -3.10
CA THR A 13 15.61 21.22 -1.68
C THR A 13 14.53 21.62 -0.67
N GLY A 14 13.46 22.29 -1.12
CA GLY A 14 12.44 22.87 -0.24
C GLY A 14 11.42 21.87 0.31
N TYR A 15 10.59 22.34 1.25
CA TYR A 15 9.52 21.55 1.89
C TYR A 15 8.46 21.06 0.89
N ASN A 16 8.18 21.84 -0.15
CA ASN A 16 7.33 21.45 -1.28
C ASN A 16 8.15 20.93 -2.48
N GLY A 17 9.41 20.54 -2.24
CA GLY A 17 10.34 20.05 -3.24
C GLY A 17 10.73 18.60 -3.02
N LEU A 18 11.73 18.12 -3.76
CA LEU A 18 12.18 16.71 -3.72
C LEU A 18 13.01 16.34 -2.48
N GLY A 19 13.31 17.30 -1.60
CA GLY A 19 14.06 17.07 -0.36
C GLY A 19 15.55 16.75 -0.55
N MET A 20 16.11 17.03 -1.73
CA MET A 20 17.52 16.77 -2.04
C MET A 20 18.43 17.57 -1.10
N GLY A 21 19.39 16.91 -0.47
CA GLY A 21 20.35 17.56 0.44
C GLY A 21 19.76 18.05 1.76
N SER A 22 18.50 17.71 2.09
CA SER A 22 17.92 18.00 3.40
C SER A 22 18.50 17.05 4.45
N LEU A 23 19.35 17.58 5.32
CA LEU A 23 19.90 16.83 6.46
C LEU A 23 19.03 17.06 7.69
N VAL A 24 18.45 15.98 8.20
CA VAL A 24 17.65 16.00 9.43
C VAL A 24 18.34 15.15 10.49
N PHE A 25 18.70 15.79 11.61
CA PHE A 25 19.31 15.13 12.76
C PHE A 25 18.27 14.66 13.80
N ASN A 26 16.99 14.81 13.51
CA ASN A 26 15.91 14.34 14.37
C ASN A 26 15.64 12.86 14.10
N TRP A 27 15.91 12.00 15.09
CA TRP A 27 15.65 10.57 15.03
C TRP A 27 14.19 10.26 14.67
N LYS A 28 13.23 11.01 15.22
CA LYS A 28 11.80 10.81 14.92
C LYS A 28 11.53 10.98 13.44
N THR A 29 12.10 12.00 12.80
CA THR A 29 11.95 12.26 11.36
C THR A 29 12.64 11.19 10.52
N LEU A 30 13.83 10.73 10.93
CA LEU A 30 14.55 9.66 10.23
C LEU A 30 13.81 8.33 10.26
N THR A 31 13.18 8.00 11.39
CA THR A 31 12.48 6.72 11.57
C THR A 31 11.03 6.71 11.08
N GLN A 32 10.48 7.85 10.66
CA GLN A 32 9.06 7.99 10.39
C GLN A 32 8.59 7.14 9.18
N ASP A 33 9.41 7.04 8.14
CA ASP A 33 9.01 6.37 6.89
C ASP A 33 9.74 5.04 6.64
N LEU A 34 10.99 4.89 7.08
CA LEU A 34 11.78 3.65 6.88
C LEU A 34 11.77 2.72 8.11
N GLY A 35 11.19 3.13 9.24
CA GLY A 35 11.38 2.47 10.53
C GLY A 35 12.78 2.70 11.10
N SER A 36 13.20 1.89 12.08
CA SER A 36 14.55 2.01 12.63
C SER A 36 15.59 1.52 11.63
N PRO A 37 16.49 2.38 11.10
CA PRO A 37 17.48 1.98 10.11
C PRO A 37 18.49 0.97 10.65
N VAL A 38 18.57 0.80 11.98
CA VAL A 38 19.42 -0.19 12.65
C VAL A 38 18.96 -1.63 12.36
N LEU A 39 17.67 -1.83 12.11
CA LEU A 39 17.11 -3.16 11.81
C LEU A 39 17.28 -3.57 10.35
N VAL A 40 17.58 -2.60 9.47
CA VAL A 40 17.72 -2.81 8.03
C VAL A 40 19.18 -3.18 7.72
N PRO A 41 19.44 -4.28 7.00
CA PRO A 41 20.80 -4.66 6.67
C PRO A 41 21.44 -3.63 5.75
N ARG A 42 22.75 -3.39 5.93
CA ARG A 42 23.52 -2.35 5.23
C ARG A 42 23.37 -2.39 3.71
N TRP A 43 23.32 -3.59 3.11
CA TRP A 43 23.16 -3.74 1.67
C TRP A 43 21.80 -3.19 1.17
N ALA A 44 20.73 -3.36 1.96
CA ALA A 44 19.40 -2.87 1.61
C ALA A 44 19.34 -1.33 1.75
N VAL A 45 19.97 -0.78 2.79
CA VAL A 45 20.10 0.68 2.96
C VAL A 45 20.85 1.30 1.79
N ASN A 46 21.98 0.72 1.37
CA ASN A 46 22.75 1.21 0.23
C ASN A 46 21.95 1.16 -1.07
N ASN A 47 21.22 0.06 -1.32
CA ASN A 47 20.34 -0.05 -2.49
C ASN A 47 19.23 1.00 -2.48
N LEU A 48 18.63 1.28 -1.32
CA LEU A 48 17.62 2.31 -1.18
C LEU A 48 18.19 3.71 -1.47
N LEU A 49 19.40 4.00 -0.98
CA LEU A 49 20.09 5.26 -1.24
C LEU A 49 20.41 5.43 -2.74
N ILE A 50 20.92 4.38 -3.39
CA ILE A 50 21.16 4.39 -4.85
C ILE A 50 19.84 4.62 -5.59
N GLY A 51 18.77 3.93 -5.20
CA GLY A 51 17.43 4.11 -5.76
C GLY A 51 16.91 5.54 -5.58
N PHE A 52 17.11 6.15 -4.40
CA PHE A 52 16.77 7.54 -4.15
C PHE A 52 17.52 8.50 -5.09
N VAL A 53 18.83 8.30 -5.28
CA VAL A 53 19.62 9.14 -6.20
C VAL A 53 19.14 8.97 -7.64
N ILE A 54 18.94 7.74 -8.10
CA ILE A 54 18.54 7.47 -9.49
C ILE A 54 17.12 7.96 -9.77
N PHE A 55 16.15 7.59 -8.94
CA PHE A 55 14.74 7.86 -9.24
C PHE A 55 14.29 9.24 -8.79
N ILE A 56 14.66 9.69 -7.60
CA ILE A 56 14.20 10.97 -7.06
C ILE A 56 15.13 12.11 -7.49
N CYS A 57 16.45 11.93 -7.41
CA CYS A 57 17.37 13.03 -7.72
C CYS A 57 17.67 13.21 -9.22
N LEU A 58 17.58 12.14 -10.02
CA LEU A 58 17.88 12.20 -11.46
C LEU A 58 16.63 12.06 -12.33
N LEU A 59 15.87 10.98 -12.20
CA LEU A 59 14.75 10.69 -13.10
C LEU A 59 13.63 11.75 -12.99
N ILE A 60 13.15 12.08 -11.79
CA ILE A 60 12.06 13.06 -11.63
C ILE A 60 12.45 14.44 -12.19
N PRO A 61 13.61 15.04 -11.82
CA PRO A 61 14.06 16.28 -12.45
C PRO A 61 14.25 16.16 -13.96
N ALA A 62 14.81 15.07 -14.46
CA ALA A 62 15.00 14.87 -15.90
C ALA A 62 13.66 14.90 -16.66
N VAL A 63 12.63 14.21 -16.15
CA VAL A 63 11.28 14.18 -16.72
C VAL A 63 10.60 15.55 -16.62
N TYR A 64 10.73 16.24 -15.49
CA TYR A 64 10.13 17.55 -15.26
C TYR A 64 10.74 18.64 -16.16
N TYR A 65 12.08 18.73 -16.21
CA TYR A 65 12.77 19.76 -16.99
C TYR A 65 12.78 19.50 -18.49
N SER A 66 12.63 18.24 -18.94
CA SER A 66 12.39 17.93 -20.36
C SER A 66 10.93 18.17 -20.80
N ASN A 67 10.07 18.65 -19.89
CA ASN A 67 8.67 18.97 -20.13
C ASN A 67 7.88 17.80 -20.76
N VAL A 68 8.21 16.56 -20.39
CA VAL A 68 7.45 15.39 -20.79
C VAL A 68 6.01 15.55 -20.29
N TRP A 69 5.03 15.29 -21.16
CA TRP A 69 3.59 15.42 -20.86
C TRP A 69 3.12 16.78 -20.31
N ASN A 70 3.86 17.87 -20.61
CA ASN A 70 3.54 19.24 -20.17
C ASN A 70 3.59 19.45 -18.64
N PHE A 71 4.44 18.71 -17.91
CA PHE A 71 4.56 18.84 -16.46
C PHE A 71 4.99 20.22 -15.94
N GLN A 72 5.64 21.06 -16.76
CA GLN A 72 6.05 22.40 -16.33
C GLN A 72 4.87 23.34 -16.02
N ARG A 73 3.65 22.97 -16.41
CA ARG A 73 2.42 23.72 -16.08
C ARG A 73 2.01 23.60 -14.61
N MET A 74 2.64 22.71 -13.85
CA MET A 74 2.33 22.46 -12.45
C MET A 74 3.59 22.32 -11.59
N PRO A 75 3.47 22.41 -10.25
CA PRO A 75 4.59 22.19 -9.34
C PRO A 75 5.14 20.77 -9.46
N ILE A 76 6.44 20.60 -9.19
CA ILE A 76 7.13 19.30 -9.29
C ILE A 76 6.57 18.23 -8.35
N ALA A 77 6.16 18.66 -7.14
CA ALA A 77 5.56 17.83 -6.12
C ALA A 77 4.45 18.64 -5.44
N THR A 78 3.24 18.09 -5.38
CA THR A 78 2.09 18.73 -4.73
C THR A 78 0.99 17.71 -4.51
N SER A 79 0.18 17.95 -3.48
CA SER A 79 -1.02 17.15 -3.19
C SER A 79 -2.26 17.64 -3.95
N LEU A 80 -2.13 18.72 -4.74
CA LEU A 80 -3.24 19.35 -5.47
C LEU A 80 -3.41 18.73 -6.85
N PHE A 81 -4.64 18.83 -7.38
CA PHE A 81 -4.97 18.35 -8.72
C PHE A 81 -5.05 19.51 -9.71
N PHE A 82 -4.66 19.25 -10.96
CA PHE A 82 -4.61 20.26 -12.00
C PHE A 82 -5.43 19.83 -13.21
N LYS A 83 -5.98 20.81 -13.91
CA LYS A 83 -6.47 20.61 -15.27
C LYS A 83 -5.31 20.57 -16.26
N PRO A 84 -5.50 20.05 -17.49
CA PRO A 84 -4.47 20.06 -18.54
C PRO A 84 -3.93 21.46 -18.89
N ASN A 85 -4.69 22.52 -18.61
CA ASN A 85 -4.28 23.90 -18.82
C ASN A 85 -3.42 24.49 -17.68
N GLY A 86 -3.22 23.76 -16.57
CA GLY A 86 -2.45 24.21 -15.40
C GLY A 86 -3.27 24.84 -14.28
N ASP A 87 -4.60 24.96 -14.44
CA ASP A 87 -5.46 25.50 -13.39
C ASP A 87 -5.66 24.49 -12.26
N ILE A 88 -5.69 24.97 -11.02
CA ILE A 88 -5.97 24.15 -9.84
C ILE A 88 -7.44 23.68 -9.91
N LEU A 89 -7.65 22.38 -9.77
CA LEU A 89 -8.97 21.79 -9.55
C LEU A 89 -9.36 21.99 -8.09
N THR A 90 -10.02 23.11 -7.80
CA THR A 90 -10.52 23.48 -6.46
C THR A 90 -11.89 22.89 -6.12
N ARG A 91 -12.53 22.17 -7.05
CA ARG A 91 -13.91 21.71 -6.85
C ARG A 91 -13.96 20.53 -5.90
N ASP A 92 -14.89 20.62 -4.96
CA ASP A 92 -15.32 19.59 -4.01
C ASP A 92 -15.27 18.19 -4.63
N LEU A 93 -14.24 17.43 -4.26
CA LEU A 93 -13.97 16.08 -4.76
C LEU A 93 -15.17 15.16 -4.55
N LYS A 94 -16.01 15.41 -3.52
CA LYS A 94 -17.28 14.69 -3.34
C LYS A 94 -18.20 14.81 -4.55
N GLY A 95 -18.31 15.99 -5.14
CA GLY A 95 -19.13 16.20 -6.34
C GLY A 95 -18.52 15.56 -7.59
N ILE A 96 -17.20 15.57 -7.72
CA ILE A 96 -16.48 15.03 -8.88
C ILE A 96 -16.47 13.50 -8.92
N ILE A 97 -16.33 12.89 -7.75
CA ILE A 97 -16.23 11.44 -7.58
C ILE A 97 -17.62 10.77 -7.68
N LEU A 98 -18.67 11.48 -7.26
CA LEU A 98 -20.06 10.98 -7.29
C LEU A 98 -20.81 11.33 -8.58
N ASN A 99 -20.49 12.46 -9.26
CA ASN A 99 -21.04 12.75 -10.60
C ASN A 99 -20.07 12.32 -11.69
N SER A 100 -20.50 11.36 -12.49
CA SER A 100 -19.80 10.70 -13.60
C SER A 100 -19.33 11.60 -14.76
N ASN A 101 -19.52 12.91 -14.69
CA ASN A 101 -19.31 13.86 -15.80
C ASN A 101 -17.86 14.33 -15.99
N ILE A 102 -16.94 14.09 -15.06
CA ILE A 102 -15.53 14.39 -15.32
C ILE A 102 -14.89 13.21 -16.04
N THR A 103 -14.34 13.49 -17.21
CA THR A 103 -13.64 12.48 -18.01
C THR A 103 -12.17 12.42 -17.56
N ALA A 104 -11.54 11.26 -17.71
CA ALA A 104 -10.12 11.08 -17.40
C ALA A 104 -9.18 12.05 -18.13
N ALA A 105 -9.68 12.76 -19.15
CA ALA A 105 -8.95 13.77 -19.89
C ALA A 105 -8.83 15.12 -19.17
N ASP A 106 -9.64 15.38 -18.14
CA ASP A 106 -9.75 16.69 -17.50
C ASP A 106 -8.87 16.85 -16.26
N ILE A 107 -8.16 15.79 -15.86
CA ILE A 107 -7.35 15.76 -14.63
C ILE A 107 -5.93 15.34 -14.95
N THR A 108 -4.97 16.07 -14.40
CA THR A 108 -3.55 15.84 -14.53
C THR A 108 -2.91 15.84 -13.14
N PHE A 109 -2.02 14.87 -12.92
CA PHE A 109 -1.27 14.71 -11.68
C PHE A 109 0.12 15.35 -11.80
N ASP A 110 0.69 15.71 -10.67
CA ASP A 110 2.06 16.20 -10.59
C ASP A 110 3.09 15.14 -11.05
N CYS A 111 4.24 15.63 -11.49
CA CYS A 111 5.30 14.77 -12.04
C CYS A 111 5.74 13.69 -11.05
N THR A 112 5.87 14.03 -9.76
CA THR A 112 6.34 13.10 -8.73
C THR A 112 5.34 11.95 -8.54
N THR A 113 4.04 12.26 -8.44
CA THR A 113 3.00 11.22 -8.32
C THR A 113 2.98 10.31 -9.55
N VAL A 114 2.98 10.86 -10.77
CA VAL A 114 2.91 10.05 -12.00
C VAL A 114 4.09 9.09 -12.10
N VAL A 115 5.33 9.60 -11.94
CA VAL A 115 6.54 8.77 -12.01
C VAL A 115 6.53 7.71 -10.90
N THR A 116 6.13 8.06 -9.68
CA THR A 116 6.05 7.10 -8.56
C THR A 116 5.06 5.97 -8.84
N TYR A 117 3.89 6.26 -9.41
CA TYR A 117 2.91 5.23 -9.76
C TYR A 117 3.47 4.24 -10.79
N TYR A 118 4.15 4.72 -11.83
CA TYR A 118 4.80 3.85 -12.82
C TYR A 118 5.93 3.02 -12.21
N LEU A 119 6.76 3.62 -11.36
CA LEU A 119 7.85 2.91 -10.68
C LEU A 119 7.32 1.82 -9.74
N VAL A 120 6.28 2.10 -8.97
CA VAL A 120 5.68 1.11 -8.06
C VAL A 120 5.04 -0.04 -8.84
N LEU A 121 4.37 0.24 -9.96
CA LEU A 121 3.84 -0.80 -10.84
C LEU A 121 4.97 -1.68 -11.41
N GLY A 122 6.03 -1.06 -11.92
CA GLY A 122 7.21 -1.77 -12.43
C GLY A 122 7.89 -2.61 -11.35
N CYS A 123 8.05 -2.06 -10.14
CA CYS A 123 8.59 -2.77 -8.98
C CYS A 123 7.74 -3.98 -8.60
N PHE A 124 6.40 -3.87 -8.66
CA PHE A 124 5.52 -5.00 -8.36
C PHE A 124 5.69 -6.15 -9.37
N VAL A 125 5.73 -5.84 -10.67
CA VAL A 125 5.98 -6.86 -11.70
C VAL A 125 7.38 -7.47 -11.53
N ALA A 126 8.39 -6.64 -11.33
CA ALA A 126 9.76 -7.09 -11.08
C ALA A 126 9.86 -7.97 -9.83
N LEU A 127 9.11 -7.65 -8.76
CA LEU A 127 9.06 -8.43 -7.53
C LEU A 127 8.51 -9.84 -7.78
N VAL A 128 7.40 -9.95 -8.52
CA VAL A 128 6.80 -11.25 -8.86
C VAL A 128 7.76 -12.07 -9.72
N VAL A 129 8.30 -11.47 -10.79
CA VAL A 129 9.24 -12.13 -11.71
C VAL A 129 10.51 -12.57 -10.98
N HIS A 130 11.11 -11.70 -10.16
CA HIS A 130 12.29 -12.01 -9.38
C HIS A 130 12.04 -13.16 -8.38
N THR A 131 10.89 -13.15 -7.72
CA THR A 131 10.54 -14.22 -6.77
C THR A 131 10.39 -15.57 -7.47
N ILE A 132 9.74 -15.60 -8.63
CA ILE A 132 9.56 -16.84 -9.41
C ILE A 132 10.91 -17.36 -9.92
N LEU A 133 11.73 -16.49 -10.50
CA LEU A 133 13.00 -16.89 -11.13
C LEU A 133 14.08 -17.30 -10.12
N TYR A 134 14.26 -16.53 -9.04
CA TYR A 134 15.36 -16.74 -8.09
C TYR A 134 14.98 -17.54 -6.85
N HIS A 135 13.70 -17.55 -6.47
CA HIS A 135 13.24 -18.24 -5.27
C HIS A 135 12.23 -19.34 -5.56
N GLY A 136 11.82 -19.55 -6.82
CA GLY A 136 10.82 -20.56 -7.17
C GLY A 136 11.22 -21.98 -6.78
N THR A 137 12.46 -22.39 -7.04
CA THR A 137 12.97 -23.73 -6.68
C THR A 137 13.05 -23.92 -5.17
N ASP A 138 13.57 -22.91 -4.47
CA ASP A 138 13.71 -22.94 -3.01
C ASP A 138 12.34 -22.98 -2.34
N LEU A 139 11.37 -22.22 -2.85
CA LEU A 139 9.99 -22.21 -2.37
C LEU A 139 9.32 -23.57 -2.54
N LEU A 140 9.50 -24.21 -3.71
CA LEU A 140 8.96 -25.55 -3.95
C LEU A 140 9.60 -26.59 -3.03
N GLN A 141 10.92 -26.51 -2.82
CA GLN A 141 11.62 -27.42 -1.91
C GLN A 141 11.18 -27.22 -0.46
N GLN A 142 11.07 -25.97 0.00
CA GLN A 142 10.59 -25.65 1.35
C GLN A 142 9.14 -26.05 1.54
N PHE A 143 8.29 -25.87 0.53
CA PHE A 143 6.89 -26.30 0.58
C PHE A 143 6.78 -27.81 0.73
N ARG A 144 7.54 -28.59 -0.07
CA ARG A 144 7.59 -30.06 0.06
C ARG A 144 8.15 -30.51 1.40
N THR A 145 9.25 -29.90 1.84
CA THR A 145 9.90 -30.25 3.11
C THR A 145 8.96 -29.96 4.28
N SER A 146 8.23 -28.85 4.25
CA SER A 146 7.25 -28.48 5.28
C SER A 146 6.10 -29.50 5.42
N LEU A 147 5.77 -30.21 4.34
CA LEU A 147 4.76 -31.28 4.35
C LEU A 147 5.32 -32.62 4.87
N GLU A 148 6.58 -32.92 4.58
CA GLU A 148 7.18 -34.24 4.85
C GLU A 148 7.98 -34.32 6.16
N LYS A 149 8.68 -33.25 6.56
CA LYS A 149 9.61 -33.23 7.70
C LYS A 149 9.56 -31.91 8.45
N ARG A 150 9.33 -31.98 9.77
CA ARG A 150 9.53 -30.84 10.66
C ARG A 150 11.04 -30.57 10.77
N GLU A 151 11.43 -29.33 10.51
CA GLU A 151 12.83 -28.91 10.63
C GLU A 151 13.28 -29.06 12.08
N ASN A 152 14.33 -29.85 12.31
CA ASN A 152 14.88 -30.15 13.64
C ASN A 152 15.84 -29.05 14.11
N ASP A 153 15.35 -27.82 14.19
CA ASP A 153 16.06 -26.73 14.88
C ASP A 153 15.81 -26.81 16.40
N ILE A 154 16.76 -26.32 17.20
CA ILE A 154 16.64 -26.23 18.66
C ILE A 154 15.37 -25.50 19.08
N HIS A 155 14.93 -24.50 18.29
CA HIS A 155 13.69 -23.81 18.58
C HIS A 155 12.48 -24.72 18.44
N CYS A 156 12.44 -25.59 17.43
CA CYS A 156 11.38 -26.58 17.22
C CYS A 156 11.40 -27.65 18.32
N THR A 157 12.59 -28.11 18.73
CA THR A 157 12.74 -29.06 19.84
C THR A 157 12.16 -28.48 21.14
N LEU A 158 12.51 -27.24 21.47
CA LEU A 158 11.98 -26.54 22.65
C LEU A 158 10.47 -26.29 22.55
N MET A 159 9.94 -26.12 21.33
CA MET A 159 8.51 -25.93 21.09
C MET A 159 7.69 -27.22 21.06
N SER A 160 8.32 -28.38 20.92
CA SER A 160 7.62 -29.67 20.90
C SER A 160 6.81 -29.95 22.17
N LYS A 161 7.16 -29.32 23.31
CA LYS A 161 6.42 -29.38 24.57
C LYS A 161 5.02 -28.74 24.48
N TYR A 162 4.83 -27.76 23.60
CA TYR A 162 3.56 -27.05 23.45
C TYR A 162 2.72 -27.68 22.35
N HIS A 163 1.44 -27.88 22.62
CA HIS A 163 0.49 -28.31 21.60
C HIS A 163 0.28 -27.20 20.58
N GLU A 164 0.40 -27.56 19.31
CA GLU A 164 0.10 -26.65 18.21
C GLU A 164 -1.39 -26.28 18.20
N ALA A 165 -1.70 -25.11 17.65
CA ALA A 165 -3.07 -24.73 17.36
C ALA A 165 -3.53 -25.54 16.15
N PRO A 166 -4.66 -26.27 16.24
CA PRO A 166 -5.10 -27.08 15.13
C PRO A 166 -5.50 -26.19 13.94
N GLU A 167 -5.23 -26.65 12.72
CA GLU A 167 -5.43 -25.87 11.49
C GLU A 167 -6.88 -25.41 11.32
N TRP A 168 -7.84 -26.21 11.79
CA TRP A 168 -9.25 -25.87 11.71
C TRP A 168 -9.61 -24.57 12.46
N TRP A 169 -8.86 -24.16 13.48
CA TRP A 169 -9.08 -22.85 14.14
C TRP A 169 -8.88 -21.69 13.15
N TYR A 170 -7.82 -21.75 12.35
CA TYR A 170 -7.53 -20.74 11.33
C TYR A 170 -8.54 -20.80 10.19
N ILE A 171 -8.91 -22.00 9.74
CA ILE A 171 -9.92 -22.20 8.70
C ILE A 171 -11.28 -21.65 9.15
N SER A 172 -11.70 -21.91 10.38
CA SER A 172 -12.95 -21.39 10.93
C SER A 172 -12.97 -19.86 10.96
N VAL A 173 -11.89 -19.22 11.42
CA VAL A 173 -11.78 -17.76 11.42
C VAL A 173 -11.82 -17.20 9.99
N PHE A 174 -11.12 -17.84 9.04
CA PHE A 174 -11.15 -17.45 7.64
C PHE A 174 -12.55 -17.55 7.05
N VAL A 175 -13.26 -18.66 7.26
CA VAL A 175 -14.63 -18.85 6.74
C VAL A 175 -15.58 -17.82 7.34
N ILE A 176 -15.53 -17.58 8.65
CA ILE A 176 -16.36 -16.57 9.32
C ILE A 176 -16.08 -15.17 8.73
N ALA A 177 -14.81 -14.79 8.61
CA ALA A 177 -14.42 -13.50 8.06
C ALA A 177 -14.80 -13.35 6.58
N PHE A 178 -14.68 -14.41 5.79
CA PHE A 178 -15.07 -14.43 4.38
C PHE A 178 -16.58 -14.27 4.22
N VAL A 179 -17.38 -15.00 5.01
CA VAL A 179 -18.85 -14.86 5.01
C VAL A 179 -19.26 -13.44 5.41
N LEU A 180 -18.66 -12.87 6.46
CA LEU A 180 -18.91 -11.48 6.85
C LEU A 180 -18.54 -10.48 5.74
N SER A 181 -17.45 -10.74 5.01
CA SER A 181 -17.04 -9.90 3.86
C SER A 181 -18.05 -9.99 2.71
N VAL A 182 -18.55 -11.19 2.40
CA VAL A 182 -19.61 -11.41 1.40
C VAL A 182 -20.89 -10.66 1.80
N LEU A 183 -21.33 -10.80 3.06
CA LEU A 183 -22.51 -10.11 3.57
C LEU A 183 -22.34 -8.59 3.51
N SER A 184 -21.17 -8.08 3.89
CA SER A 184 -20.86 -6.64 3.81
C SER A 184 -20.93 -6.11 2.38
N CYS A 185 -20.34 -6.83 1.42
CA CYS A 185 -20.41 -6.47 0.00
C CYS A 185 -21.84 -6.54 -0.55
N TYR A 186 -22.62 -7.55 -0.14
CA TYR A 186 -23.99 -7.76 -0.59
C TYR A 186 -24.95 -6.68 -0.07
N TYR A 187 -24.98 -6.44 1.25
CA TYR A 187 -25.89 -5.46 1.86
C TYR A 187 -25.42 -4.01 1.68
N GLY A 188 -24.10 -3.78 1.64
CA GLY A 188 -23.53 -2.45 1.49
C GLY A 188 -23.48 -1.95 0.04
N HIS A 189 -23.82 -2.80 -0.94
CA HIS A 189 -23.69 -2.52 -2.37
C HIS A 189 -22.31 -1.95 -2.77
N PHE A 190 -21.25 -2.29 -2.02
CA PHE A 190 -19.91 -1.73 -2.23
C PHE A 190 -19.25 -2.31 -3.48
N MET A 191 -19.35 -3.63 -3.65
CA MET A 191 -18.75 -4.39 -4.73
C MET A 191 -19.56 -5.68 -4.92
N PRO A 192 -19.76 -6.18 -6.16
CA PRO A 192 -20.39 -7.48 -6.35
C PRO A 192 -19.59 -8.58 -5.64
N TRP A 193 -20.25 -9.37 -4.79
CA TRP A 193 -19.62 -10.28 -3.84
C TRP A 193 -18.69 -11.31 -4.50
N TYR A 194 -18.98 -11.74 -5.73
CA TYR A 194 -18.19 -12.74 -6.43
C TYR A 194 -16.77 -12.25 -6.78
N TYR A 195 -16.50 -10.94 -6.82
CA TYR A 195 -15.14 -10.42 -6.98
C TYR A 195 -14.24 -10.73 -5.79
N LEU A 196 -14.79 -11.09 -4.62
CA LEU A 196 -13.99 -11.59 -3.50
C LEU A 196 -13.21 -12.88 -3.86
N PHE A 197 -13.73 -13.71 -4.77
CA PHE A 197 -13.02 -14.89 -5.28
C PHE A 197 -11.82 -14.54 -6.17
N ILE A 198 -11.74 -13.30 -6.67
CA ILE A 198 -10.58 -12.82 -7.43
C ILE A 198 -9.59 -12.13 -6.47
N VAL A 199 -10.10 -11.35 -5.53
CA VAL A 199 -9.28 -10.60 -4.55
C VAL A 199 -8.48 -11.55 -3.65
N VAL A 200 -9.09 -12.62 -3.14
CA VAL A 200 -8.43 -13.53 -2.20
C VAL A 200 -7.22 -14.24 -2.84
N PRO A 201 -7.32 -14.88 -4.01
CA PRO A 201 -6.16 -15.44 -4.71
C PRO A 201 -5.10 -14.40 -5.05
N PHE A 202 -5.51 -13.20 -5.47
CA PHE A 202 -4.58 -12.10 -5.73
C PHE A 202 -3.76 -11.77 -4.47
N ALA A 203 -4.43 -11.59 -3.31
CA ALA A 203 -3.74 -11.32 -2.06
C ALA A 203 -2.79 -12.47 -1.68
N ILE A 204 -3.25 -13.73 -1.74
CA ILE A 204 -2.43 -14.93 -1.45
C ILE A 204 -1.16 -14.95 -2.30
N LEU A 205 -1.31 -14.71 -3.61
CA LEU A 205 -0.18 -14.70 -4.54
C LEU A 205 0.83 -13.59 -4.23
N THR A 206 0.37 -12.44 -3.71
CA THR A 206 1.25 -11.32 -3.38
C THR A 206 1.88 -11.41 -1.98
N ILE A 207 1.34 -12.22 -1.06
CA ILE A 207 1.88 -12.39 0.29
C ILE A 207 3.30 -12.98 0.23
N LEU A 208 3.54 -14.01 -0.59
CA LEU A 208 4.83 -14.68 -0.67
C LEU A 208 5.96 -13.75 -1.20
N PRO A 209 5.85 -13.14 -2.39
CA PRO A 209 6.88 -12.23 -2.91
C PRO A 209 7.17 -11.07 -1.97
N THR A 210 6.12 -10.42 -1.46
CA THR A 210 6.31 -9.27 -0.56
C THR A 210 6.86 -9.69 0.80
N GLY A 211 6.47 -10.86 1.30
CA GLY A 211 6.96 -11.41 2.56
C GLY A 211 8.43 -11.81 2.52
N ILE A 212 8.92 -12.39 1.42
CA ILE A 212 10.34 -12.76 1.27
C ILE A 212 11.23 -11.51 1.28
N VAL A 213 10.84 -10.48 0.54
CA VAL A 213 11.59 -9.22 0.53
C VAL A 213 11.57 -8.58 1.91
N GLU A 214 10.39 -8.45 2.53
CA GLU A 214 10.26 -7.88 3.87
C GLU A 214 11.06 -8.68 4.92
N ALA A 215 11.10 -10.00 4.82
CA ALA A 215 11.89 -10.84 5.72
C ALA A 215 13.41 -10.64 5.56
N LYS A 216 13.90 -10.36 4.34
CA LYS A 216 15.33 -10.16 4.07
C LYS A 216 15.79 -8.72 4.30
N THR A 217 14.97 -7.74 3.95
CA THR A 217 15.32 -6.31 4.01
C THR A 217 14.81 -5.63 5.26
N SER A 218 13.84 -6.21 5.98
CA SER A 218 13.07 -5.53 7.03
C SER A 218 12.29 -4.30 6.54
N ILE A 219 12.10 -4.15 5.22
CA ILE A 219 11.34 -3.04 4.62
C ILE A 219 9.98 -3.59 4.12
N PRO A 220 8.85 -3.07 4.63
CA PRO A 220 7.54 -3.50 4.19
C PRO A 220 7.25 -3.02 2.77
N MET A 221 6.91 -3.94 1.88
CA MET A 221 6.47 -3.63 0.52
C MET A 221 4.94 -3.53 0.47
N SER A 222 4.45 -2.45 -0.14
CA SER A 222 3.02 -2.17 -0.29
C SER A 222 2.49 -2.72 -1.61
N THR A 223 1.37 -3.46 -1.57
CA THR A 223 0.64 -3.95 -2.75
C THR A 223 -0.51 -3.03 -3.16
N LEU A 224 -0.65 -1.88 -2.48
CA LEU A 224 -1.79 -0.97 -2.60
C LEU A 224 -2.04 -0.52 -4.05
N ILE A 225 -1.01 0.01 -4.72
CA ILE A 225 -1.14 0.54 -6.08
C ILE A 225 -1.43 -0.59 -7.08
N ALA A 226 -0.83 -1.78 -6.91
CA ALA A 226 -1.12 -2.92 -7.77
C ALA A 226 -2.59 -3.38 -7.62
N ALA A 227 -3.09 -3.48 -6.40
CA ALA A 227 -4.50 -3.79 -6.12
C ALA A 227 -5.45 -2.71 -6.67
N GLN A 228 -5.06 -1.44 -6.54
CA GLN A 228 -5.81 -0.29 -7.06
C GLN A 228 -5.93 -0.34 -8.58
N MET A 229 -4.83 -0.58 -9.29
CA MET A 229 -4.81 -0.66 -10.75
C MET A 229 -5.63 -1.84 -11.27
N LEU A 230 -5.49 -3.01 -10.64
CA LEU A 230 -6.28 -4.19 -10.99
C LEU A 230 -7.77 -3.96 -10.76
N GLY A 231 -8.15 -3.37 -9.63
CA GLY A 231 -9.54 -3.01 -9.35
C GLY A 231 -10.08 -1.98 -10.36
N ALA A 232 -9.28 -0.96 -10.70
CA ALA A 232 -9.70 0.10 -11.62
C ALA A 232 -9.97 -0.43 -13.04
N ALA A 233 -9.18 -1.41 -13.49
CA ALA A 233 -9.39 -2.11 -14.75
C ALA A 233 -10.65 -3.00 -14.73
N ILE A 234 -10.92 -3.69 -13.61
CA ILE A 234 -12.09 -4.56 -13.47
C ILE A 234 -13.41 -3.77 -13.44
N PHE A 235 -13.43 -2.62 -12.76
CA PHE A 235 -14.66 -1.87 -12.48
C PHE A 235 -14.84 -0.63 -13.36
N ASP A 236 -14.14 -0.54 -14.50
CA ASP A 236 -14.24 0.59 -15.45
C ASP A 236 -14.11 1.97 -14.76
N GLY A 237 -13.32 2.05 -13.69
CA GLY A 237 -13.05 3.28 -12.96
C GLY A 237 -14.18 3.73 -12.02
N ASN A 238 -15.15 2.86 -11.71
CA ASN A 238 -16.10 3.15 -10.65
C ASN A 238 -15.37 3.15 -9.30
N LEU A 239 -15.51 4.26 -8.55
CA LEU A 239 -14.75 4.50 -7.33
C LEU A 239 -15.02 3.44 -6.25
N ILE A 240 -16.28 3.30 -5.86
CA ILE A 240 -16.68 2.53 -4.68
C ILE A 240 -16.23 1.06 -4.80
N PRO A 241 -16.51 0.33 -5.89
CA PRO A 241 -16.09 -1.06 -6.01
C PRO A 241 -14.56 -1.21 -6.17
N THR A 242 -13.90 -0.30 -6.89
CA THR A 242 -12.43 -0.34 -7.03
C THR A 242 -11.73 -0.12 -5.69
N TYR A 243 -12.18 0.86 -4.92
CA TYR A 243 -11.60 1.16 -3.61
C TYR A 243 -11.84 0.01 -2.63
N THR A 244 -13.01 -0.63 -2.71
CA THR A 244 -13.34 -1.83 -1.93
C THR A 244 -12.43 -3.01 -2.30
N PHE A 245 -12.23 -3.27 -3.60
CA PHE A 245 -11.31 -4.28 -4.10
C PHE A 245 -9.88 -4.03 -3.62
N MET A 246 -9.42 -2.79 -3.72
CA MET A 246 -8.10 -2.35 -3.28
C MET A 246 -7.90 -2.60 -1.78
N ILE A 247 -8.87 -2.21 -0.93
CA ILE A 247 -8.77 -2.42 0.52
C ILE A 247 -8.67 -3.91 0.85
N TYR A 248 -9.56 -4.74 0.29
CA TYR A 248 -9.53 -6.17 0.58
C TYR A 248 -8.22 -6.81 0.12
N GLY A 249 -7.72 -6.48 -1.09
CA GLY A 249 -6.47 -7.06 -1.60
C GLY A 249 -5.23 -6.62 -0.83
N TYR A 250 -5.13 -5.33 -0.51
CA TYR A 250 -4.01 -4.77 0.22
C TYR A 250 -4.02 -5.16 1.70
N GLN A 251 -5.12 -4.92 2.41
CA GLN A 251 -5.18 -5.12 3.86
C GLN A 251 -5.06 -6.60 4.24
N LEU A 252 -5.64 -7.50 3.43
CA LEU A 252 -5.49 -8.94 3.64
C LEU A 252 -4.01 -9.35 3.59
N SER A 253 -3.25 -8.78 2.66
CA SER A 253 -1.80 -9.03 2.53
C SER A 253 -1.01 -8.49 3.72
N VAL A 254 -1.33 -7.28 4.18
CA VAL A 254 -0.66 -6.64 5.34
C VAL A 254 -0.90 -7.43 6.63
N GLU A 255 -2.16 -7.76 6.93
CA GLU A 255 -2.51 -8.46 8.17
C GLU A 255 -2.00 -9.90 8.18
N SER A 256 -1.98 -10.57 7.03
CA SER A 256 -1.39 -11.92 6.91
C SER A 256 0.11 -11.92 7.21
N LYS A 257 0.87 -10.95 6.68
CA LYS A 257 2.30 -10.80 7.00
C LYS A 257 2.52 -10.48 8.48
N SER A 258 1.67 -9.63 9.07
CA SER A 258 1.71 -9.30 10.49
C SER A 258 1.46 -10.54 11.37
N LEU A 259 0.48 -11.37 11.01
CA LEU A 259 0.21 -12.65 11.67
C LEU A 259 1.41 -13.60 11.61
N ILE A 260 2.01 -13.78 10.43
CA ILE A 260 3.20 -14.63 10.26
C ILE A 260 4.35 -14.13 11.13
N ARG A 261 4.59 -12.82 11.14
CA ARG A 261 5.61 -12.18 11.99
C ARG A 261 5.37 -12.45 13.47
N ASN A 262 4.12 -12.30 13.94
CA ASN A 262 3.76 -12.52 15.34
C ASN A 262 3.91 -14.00 15.74
N ILE A 263 3.55 -14.94 14.87
CA ILE A 263 3.74 -16.38 15.11
C ILE A 263 5.23 -16.70 15.23
N LYS A 264 6.06 -16.19 14.31
CA LYS A 264 7.51 -16.41 14.35
C LYS A 264 8.13 -15.80 15.62
N PHE A 265 7.71 -14.61 16.00
CA PHE A 265 8.12 -13.97 17.24
C PHE A 265 7.75 -14.81 18.48
N GLY A 266 6.51 -15.32 18.54
CA GLY A 266 6.06 -16.23 19.60
C GLY A 266 6.88 -17.52 19.66
N HIS A 267 7.27 -18.07 18.50
CA HIS A 267 8.13 -19.24 18.40
C HIS A 267 9.55 -19.00 18.98
N PHE A 268 10.09 -17.80 18.81
CA PHE A 268 11.36 -17.40 19.42
C PHE A 268 11.24 -17.18 20.93
N MET A 269 10.16 -16.54 21.39
CA MET A 269 9.91 -16.26 22.82
C MET A 269 9.41 -17.46 23.63
N LYS A 270 9.16 -18.61 22.99
CA LYS A 270 8.62 -19.81 23.64
C LYS A 270 7.22 -19.63 24.22
N ILE A 271 6.38 -18.87 23.52
CA ILE A 271 4.96 -18.70 23.84
C ILE A 271 4.14 -19.76 23.09
N SER A 272 3.23 -20.44 23.80
CA SER A 272 2.41 -21.49 23.19
C SER A 272 1.56 -20.96 22.02
N ALA A 273 1.44 -21.74 20.94
CA ALA A 273 0.71 -21.33 19.73
C ALA A 273 -0.78 -21.06 20.00
N ARG A 274 -1.41 -21.83 20.89
CA ARG A 274 -2.83 -21.66 21.26
C ARG A 274 -3.08 -20.37 22.03
N THR A 275 -2.19 -20.02 22.96
CA THR A 275 -2.27 -18.75 23.68
C THR A 275 -2.11 -17.59 22.71
N LEU A 276 -1.11 -17.67 21.81
CA LEU A 276 -0.87 -16.65 20.81
C LEU A 276 -2.09 -16.42 19.91
N PHE A 277 -2.70 -17.49 19.42
CA PHE A 277 -3.92 -17.43 18.61
C PHE A 277 -5.08 -16.76 19.36
N ALA A 278 -5.37 -17.18 20.59
CA ALA A 278 -6.46 -16.62 21.40
C ALA A 278 -6.22 -15.12 21.72
N THR A 279 -5.00 -14.76 22.09
CA THR A 279 -4.62 -13.37 22.35
C THR A 279 -4.76 -12.51 21.09
N GLN A 280 -4.29 -12.99 19.95
CA GLN A 280 -4.39 -12.25 18.69
C GLN A 280 -5.84 -12.07 18.27
N LEU A 281 -6.68 -13.11 18.37
CA LEU A 281 -8.10 -13.02 18.06
C LEU A 281 -8.80 -11.98 18.97
N LEU A 282 -8.54 -12.02 20.27
CA LEU A 282 -9.10 -11.05 21.22
C LEU A 282 -8.67 -9.60 20.88
N VAL A 283 -7.37 -9.38 20.62
CA VAL A 283 -6.85 -8.04 20.28
C VAL A 283 -7.42 -7.54 18.95
N THR A 284 -7.63 -8.41 17.97
CA THR A 284 -8.25 -8.01 16.69
C THR A 284 -9.70 -7.55 16.88
N ILE A 285 -10.49 -8.25 17.70
CA ILE A 285 -11.88 -7.86 18.01
C ILE A 285 -11.90 -6.48 18.69
N ILE A 286 -11.06 -6.28 19.71
CA ILE A 286 -10.95 -4.98 20.39
C ILE A 286 -10.53 -3.88 19.41
N SER A 287 -9.55 -4.17 18.54
CA SER A 287 -9.06 -3.21 17.54
C SER A 287 -10.13 -2.79 16.55
N ILE A 288 -10.99 -3.72 16.10
CA ILE A 288 -12.10 -3.42 15.18
C ILE A 288 -13.10 -2.47 15.85
N ILE A 289 -13.47 -2.73 17.10
CA ILE A 289 -14.39 -1.88 17.86
C ILE A 289 -13.82 -0.48 18.00
N ILE A 290 -12.57 -0.34 18.45
CA ILE A 290 -11.92 0.96 18.64
C ILE A 290 -11.81 1.71 17.31
N LYS A 291 -11.33 1.05 16.24
CA LYS A 291 -11.20 1.66 14.91
C LYS A 291 -12.55 2.19 14.42
N TYR A 292 -13.63 1.43 14.56
CA TYR A 292 -14.97 1.85 14.17
C TYR A 292 -15.50 3.01 15.03
N SER A 293 -15.37 2.92 16.36
CA SER A 293 -15.81 3.96 17.30
C SER A 293 -15.10 5.29 17.05
N VAL A 294 -13.77 5.27 16.90
CA VAL A 294 -12.99 6.49 16.64
C VAL A 294 -13.35 7.08 15.27
N THR A 295 -13.41 6.26 14.22
CA THR A 295 -13.73 6.73 12.86
C THR A 295 -15.13 7.34 12.81
N SER A 296 -16.13 6.65 13.38
CA SER A 296 -17.51 7.15 13.42
C SER A 296 -17.65 8.42 14.27
N HIS A 297 -16.89 8.54 15.37
CA HIS A 297 -16.86 9.75 16.19
C HIS A 297 -16.22 10.93 15.45
N LEU A 298 -15.09 10.70 14.77
CA LEU A 298 -14.41 11.72 13.96
C LEU A 298 -15.30 12.24 12.84
N LEU A 299 -15.98 11.34 12.11
CA LEU A 299 -16.91 11.71 11.03
C LEU A 299 -18.11 12.54 11.51
N LYS A 300 -18.56 12.37 12.76
CA LYS A 300 -19.67 13.13 13.33
C LYS A 300 -19.25 14.47 13.95
N THR A 301 -18.06 14.52 14.54
CA THR A 301 -17.62 15.65 15.37
C THR A 301 -16.86 16.70 14.56
N VAL A 302 -16.03 16.27 13.61
CA VAL A 302 -15.22 17.18 12.79
C VAL A 302 -16.04 17.63 11.57
N LYS A 303 -16.52 18.87 11.61
CA LYS A 303 -17.14 19.51 10.44
C LYS A 303 -16.09 19.73 9.36
N ASN A 304 -16.43 19.46 8.10
CA ASN A 304 -15.53 19.57 6.94
C ASN A 304 -14.25 18.71 7.04
N LEU A 305 -14.41 17.47 7.50
CA LEU A 305 -13.34 16.48 7.41
C LEU A 305 -12.92 16.30 5.93
N CYS A 306 -11.61 16.22 5.68
CA CYS A 306 -10.99 16.17 4.35
C CYS A 306 -11.03 17.47 3.53
N ASP A 307 -11.25 18.64 4.14
CA ASP A 307 -11.06 19.93 3.45
C ASP A 307 -9.56 20.27 3.31
N HIS A 308 -9.15 20.80 2.15
CA HIS A 308 -7.74 21.05 1.78
C HIS A 308 -7.06 22.13 2.62
N THR A 309 -7.82 22.92 3.38
CA THR A 309 -7.33 24.06 4.17
C THR A 309 -7.16 23.75 5.65
N GLY A 310 -7.63 22.59 6.13
CA GLY A 310 -7.63 22.21 7.54
C GLY A 310 -6.50 21.25 7.94
N PRO A 311 -6.22 21.10 9.24
CA PRO A 311 -5.28 20.10 9.76
C PRO A 311 -5.71 18.65 9.51
N TRP A 312 -6.96 18.44 9.09
CA TRP A 312 -7.57 17.14 8.78
C TRP A 312 -7.71 16.91 7.27
N ALA A 313 -6.75 17.38 6.48
CA ALA A 313 -6.72 17.17 5.03
C ALA A 313 -6.46 15.69 4.68
N CYS A 314 -7.22 15.13 3.74
CA CYS A 314 -7.17 13.72 3.34
C CYS A 314 -6.38 13.49 2.04
N SER A 315 -5.22 14.13 1.90
CA SER A 315 -4.45 14.17 0.66
C SER A 315 -4.19 12.79 0.02
N ARG A 316 -3.92 11.74 0.81
CA ARG A 316 -3.67 10.39 0.27
C ARG A 316 -4.93 9.71 -0.27
N PHE A 317 -6.08 9.95 0.34
CA PHE A 317 -7.36 9.37 -0.09
C PHE A 317 -7.82 10.04 -1.40
N ASP A 318 -7.65 11.36 -1.49
CA ASP A 318 -8.03 12.14 -2.66
C ASP A 318 -7.28 11.70 -3.92
N VAL A 319 -5.95 11.53 -3.83
CA VAL A 319 -5.13 11.10 -4.99
C VAL A 319 -5.57 9.72 -5.47
N GLN A 320 -5.77 8.76 -4.56
CA GLN A 320 -6.17 7.41 -4.92
C GLN A 320 -7.55 7.38 -5.57
N SER A 321 -8.49 8.14 -5.02
CA SER A 321 -9.86 8.18 -5.53
C SER A 321 -9.94 8.68 -6.98
N ILE A 322 -9.13 9.67 -7.33
CA ILE A 322 -9.08 10.24 -8.68
C ILE A 322 -8.34 9.31 -9.64
N VAL A 323 -7.23 8.70 -9.21
CA VAL A 323 -6.52 7.72 -10.05
C VAL A 323 -7.45 6.56 -10.41
N ILE A 324 -8.24 6.08 -9.46
CA ILE A 324 -9.27 5.06 -9.70
C ILE A 324 -10.28 5.52 -10.76
N ALA A 325 -10.80 6.73 -10.62
CA ALA A 325 -11.81 7.28 -11.52
C ALA A 325 -11.31 7.49 -12.97
N THR A 326 -10.00 7.66 -13.14
CA THR A 326 -9.39 7.99 -14.44
C THR A 326 -8.92 6.76 -15.22
N VAL A 327 -8.34 5.75 -14.55
CA VAL A 327 -7.76 4.57 -15.22
C VAL A 327 -8.81 3.76 -15.97
N GLY A 328 -9.92 3.38 -15.33
CA GLY A 328 -10.88 2.49 -15.99
C GLY A 328 -11.71 3.14 -17.11
N LYS A 329 -11.78 4.49 -17.18
CA LYS A 329 -12.41 5.17 -18.32
C LYS A 329 -11.52 5.20 -19.57
N GLN A 330 -10.20 5.08 -19.44
CA GLN A 330 -9.28 5.14 -20.60
C GLN A 330 -9.20 3.82 -21.37
N GLU A 331 -9.35 2.66 -20.72
CA GLU A 331 -9.27 1.36 -21.42
C GLU A 331 -10.38 1.18 -22.47
N LYS A 332 -11.61 1.67 -22.21
CA LYS A 332 -12.67 1.66 -23.23
C LYS A 332 -12.36 2.52 -24.45
N LYS A 333 -11.63 3.64 -24.33
CA LYS A 333 -11.27 4.45 -25.51
C LYS A 333 -10.19 3.84 -26.39
N ARG A 334 -9.47 2.82 -25.91
CA ARG A 334 -8.46 2.09 -26.70
C ARG A 334 -8.96 0.76 -27.25
N LEU A 335 -10.05 0.23 -26.71
CA LEU A 335 -10.66 -1.05 -27.11
C LEU A 335 -11.81 -0.90 -28.12
N TRP A 336 -12.13 0.33 -28.55
CA TRP A 336 -13.15 0.63 -29.57
C TRP A 336 -12.62 1.61 -30.62
#